data_AF-A0AAD1NW13-F1
#
_entry.id   AF-A0AAD1NW13-F1
#
_cell.length_a   1.000
_cell.length_b   1.000
_cell.length_c   1.000
_cell.angle_alpha   90.00
_cell.angle_beta   90.00
_cell.angle_gamma   90.00
#
_symmetry.space_group_name_H-M   'P 1'
#
loop_
_entity.id
_entity.type
_entity.pdbx_description
1 polymer ?
#
loop_
_entity_poly.entity_id
_entity_poly.type
_entity_poly.pdbx_seq_one_letter_code
_entity_poly.pdbx_strand_id
1 'polypeptide(L)'
;MRVSRSVNLTREQVRAQLRLFTAISAVQQDGLVVPCTDDPPSWDKESMNPAACNGCPVFKLCTVYAATGAVRHGIIAGHHAYELTCHKETAA
;
A
#
# COMPACT_ATOMS: atom_id res chain seq x y z
N MET A 1 11.10 21.60 -6.06
CA MET A 1 11.18 20.72 -7.25
C MET A 1 10.96 19.28 -6.79
N ARG A 2 9.83 18.64 -7.14
CA ARG A 2 9.63 17.21 -6.85
C ARG A 2 10.41 16.41 -7.89
N VAL A 3 11.48 15.76 -7.46
CA VAL A 3 12.21 14.80 -8.28
C VAL A 3 11.29 13.60 -8.49
N SER A 4 10.66 13.50 -9.65
CA SER A 4 9.95 12.28 -10.05
C SER A 4 10.99 11.19 -10.27
N ARG A 5 11.36 10.46 -9.21
CA ARG A 5 12.10 9.20 -9.34
C ARG A 5 11.22 8.26 -10.16
N SER A 6 11.62 8.01 -11.40
CA SER A 6 11.03 6.95 -12.22
C SER A 6 11.34 5.61 -11.55
N VAL A 7 10.33 5.00 -10.95
CA VAL A 7 10.42 3.65 -10.40
C VAL A 7 10.27 2.67 -11.55
N ASN A 8 11.31 1.86 -11.80
CA ASN A 8 11.24 0.76 -12.77
C ASN A 8 10.42 -0.39 -12.16
N LEU A 9 9.12 -0.36 -12.38
CA LEU A 9 8.20 -1.41 -11.94
C LEU A 9 8.10 -2.53 -12.98
N THR A 10 7.97 -3.77 -12.51
CA THR A 10 7.64 -4.90 -13.39
C THR A 10 6.21 -4.77 -13.92
N ARG A 11 5.87 -5.50 -14.99
CA ARG A 11 4.51 -5.51 -15.55
C ARG A 11 3.46 -5.91 -14.51
N GLU A 12 3.80 -6.83 -13.61
CA GLU A 12 2.93 -7.26 -12.51
C GLU A 12 2.71 -6.13 -11.49
N GLN A 13 3.79 -5.46 -11.08
CA GLN A 13 3.75 -4.33 -10.17
C GLN A 13 2.92 -3.17 -10.74
N VAL A 14 3.09 -2.84 -12.02
CA VAL A 14 2.29 -1.82 -12.71
C VAL A 14 0.80 -2.18 -12.71
N ARG A 15 0.45 -3.43 -13.02
CA ARG A 15 -0.95 -3.88 -13.02
C ARG A 15 -1.57 -3.82 -11.62
N ALA A 16 -0.85 -4.25 -10.60
CA ALA A 16 -1.31 -4.19 -9.23
C ALA A 16 -1.45 -2.73 -8.74
N GLN A 17 -0.50 -1.86 -9.08
CA GLN A 17 -0.57 -0.43 -8.77
C GLN A 17 -1.78 0.25 -9.41
N LEU A 18 -1.99 0.05 -10.71
CA LEU A 18 -3.12 0.65 -11.43
C LEU A 18 -4.46 0.20 -10.84
N ARG A 19 -4.61 -1.11 -10.57
CA ARG A 19 -5.82 -1.65 -9.92
C ARG A 19 -6.07 -1.02 -8.55
N LEU A 20 -5.03 -0.90 -7.73
CA LEU A 20 -5.13 -0.28 -6.42
C LEU A 20 -5.54 1.19 -6.52
N PHE A 21 -4.88 1.97 -7.39
CA PHE A 21 -5.12 3.40 -7.52
C PHE A 21 -6.50 3.70 -8.08
N THR A 22 -6.95 2.94 -9.10
CA THR A 22 -8.30 3.04 -9.62
C THR A 22 -9.35 2.75 -8.55
N ALA A 23 -9.13 1.72 -7.71
CA ALA A 23 -10.04 1.40 -6.63
C ALA A 23 -10.08 2.48 -5.54
N ILE A 24 -8.93 3.06 -5.17
CA ILE A 24 -8.86 4.19 -4.24
C ILE A 24 -9.70 5.35 -4.77
N SER A 25 -9.49 5.73 -6.04
CA SER A 25 -10.24 6.82 -6.65
C SER A 25 -11.75 6.54 -6.70
N ALA A 26 -12.16 5.32 -7.04
CA ALA A 26 -13.57 4.95 -7.09
C ALA A 26 -14.23 5.03 -5.69
N VAL A 27 -13.57 4.47 -4.67
CA VAL A 27 -14.04 4.53 -3.28
C VAL A 27 -14.20 5.98 -2.81
N GLN A 28 -13.23 6.84 -3.10
CA GLN A 28 -13.32 8.27 -2.74
C GLN A 28 -14.44 8.99 -3.49
N GLN A 29 -14.69 8.65 -4.76
CA GLN A 29 -15.81 9.18 -5.54
C GLN A 29 -17.16 8.76 -4.95
N ASP A 30 -17.24 7.57 -4.34
CA ASP A 30 -18.41 7.07 -3.62
C ASP A 30 -18.57 7.67 -2.21
N GLY A 31 -17.69 8.61 -1.82
CA GLY A 31 -17.74 9.29 -0.52
C GLY A 31 -17.20 8.46 0.65
N LEU A 32 -16.55 7.33 0.37
CA LEU A 32 -15.93 6.49 1.39
C LEU A 32 -14.50 6.94 1.67
N VAL A 33 -14.08 6.78 2.93
CA VAL A 33 -12.74 7.15 3.37
C VAL A 33 -11.77 5.99 3.11
N VAL A 34 -10.68 6.29 2.42
CA VAL A 34 -9.49 5.45 2.40
C VAL A 34 -8.51 6.05 3.40
N PRO A 35 -8.27 5.41 4.56
CA PRO A 35 -7.41 5.99 5.58
C PRO A 35 -6.04 6.36 5.02
N CYS A 36 -5.54 5.57 4.04
CA CYS A 36 -4.22 5.74 3.48
C CYS A 36 -4.00 7.00 2.59
N THR A 37 -5.03 7.81 2.35
CA THR A 37 -4.93 9.02 1.50
C THR A 37 -4.88 10.33 2.27
N ASP A 38 -5.42 10.36 3.48
CA ASP A 38 -5.15 11.44 4.41
C ASP A 38 -3.84 11.08 5.08
N ASP A 39 -2.79 11.90 4.94
CA ASP A 39 -1.45 11.68 5.53
C ASP A 39 -1.50 11.99 7.03
N PRO A 40 -1.80 11.03 7.92
CA PRO A 40 -2.06 11.32 9.31
C PRO A 40 -0.68 11.35 9.99
N PRO A 41 -0.41 12.33 10.87
CA PRO A 41 0.86 12.42 11.59
C PRO A 41 1.27 11.14 12.35
N SER A 42 0.33 10.23 12.58
CA SER A 42 0.56 8.91 13.16
C SER A 42 1.30 7.90 12.25
N TRP A 43 1.50 8.19 10.97
CA TRP A 43 2.23 7.28 10.05
C TRP A 43 3.73 7.49 10.04
N ASP A 44 4.20 8.64 10.53
CA ASP A 44 5.61 8.96 10.67
C ASP A 44 6.27 8.34 11.91
N LYS A 45 5.47 7.76 12.83
CA LYS A 45 5.99 7.04 14.00
C LYS A 45 6.07 5.55 13.69
N GLU A 46 7.16 4.92 14.13
CA GLU A 46 7.59 3.52 13.97
C GLU A 46 6.58 2.44 14.44
N SER A 47 5.31 2.78 14.64
CA SER A 47 4.28 1.88 15.14
C SER A 47 2.91 2.38 14.67
N MET A 48 2.63 2.27 13.37
CA MET A 48 1.26 2.44 12.92
C MET A 48 0.46 1.23 13.43
N ASN A 49 -0.56 1.51 14.24
CA ASN A 49 -1.48 0.49 14.71
C ASN A 49 -2.16 -0.18 13.48
N PRO A 50 -2.01 -1.50 13.26
CA PRO A 50 -2.65 -2.21 12.15
C PRO A 50 -4.17 -1.98 12.10
N ALA A 51 -4.77 -1.64 13.24
CA ALA A 51 -6.18 -1.27 13.33
C ALA A 51 -6.56 -0.04 12.49
N ALA A 52 -5.62 0.83 12.11
CA ALA A 52 -5.87 1.97 11.20
C ALA A 52 -6.27 1.52 9.78
N CYS A 53 -5.99 0.26 9.43
CA CYS A 53 -6.41 -0.36 8.19
C CYS A 53 -7.71 -1.19 8.31
N ASN A 54 -8.27 -1.32 9.53
CA ASN A 54 -9.53 -2.04 9.73
C ASN A 54 -10.68 -1.31 9.04
N GLY A 55 -11.50 -2.06 8.30
CA GLY A 55 -12.60 -1.49 7.52
C GLY A 55 -12.16 -0.71 6.29
N CYS A 56 -10.87 -0.68 5.95
CA CYS A 56 -10.41 -0.05 4.72
C CYS A 56 -10.95 -0.82 3.49
N PRO A 57 -11.73 -0.17 2.60
CA PRO A 57 -12.39 -0.84 1.48
C PRO A 57 -11.40 -1.38 0.44
N VAL A 58 -10.17 -0.85 0.40
CA VAL A 58 -9.11 -1.29 -0.51
C VAL A 58 -8.06 -2.19 0.15
N PHE A 59 -8.27 -2.63 1.40
CA PHE A 59 -7.29 -3.42 2.17
C PHE A 59 -6.71 -4.62 1.39
N LYS A 60 -7.59 -5.39 0.75
CA LYS A 60 -7.18 -6.58 -0.03
C LYS A 60 -6.30 -6.20 -1.23
N LEU A 61 -6.57 -5.07 -1.88
CA LEU A 61 -5.77 -4.58 -3.00
C LEU A 61 -4.41 -4.05 -2.53
N CYS A 62 -4.35 -3.43 -1.35
CA CYS A 62 -3.08 -3.08 -0.71
C CYS A 62 -2.22 -4.33 -0.46
N THR A 63 -2.82 -5.42 0.03
CA THR A 63 -2.11 -6.70 0.25
C THR A 63 -1.58 -7.29 -1.06
N VAL A 64 -2.40 -7.28 -2.13
CA VAL A 64 -1.99 -7.77 -3.46
C VAL A 64 -0.84 -6.94 -4.02
N TYR A 65 -0.92 -5.61 -3.91
CA TYR A 65 0.15 -4.73 -4.37
C TYR A 65 1.44 -4.93 -3.56
N ALA A 66 1.35 -5.05 -2.24
CA ALA A 66 2.49 -5.35 -1.39
C ALA A 66 3.17 -6.68 -1.77
N ALA A 67 2.38 -7.72 -2.07
CA ALA A 67 2.88 -9.03 -2.45
C ALA A 67 3.69 -9.02 -3.76
N THR A 68 3.60 -7.98 -4.59
CA THR A 68 4.44 -7.82 -5.79
C THR A 68 5.87 -7.35 -5.48
N GLY A 69 6.16 -6.99 -4.23
CA GLY A 69 7.45 -6.41 -3.82
C GLY A 69 7.67 -4.97 -4.28
N ALA A 70 6.65 -4.31 -4.85
CA ALA A 70 6.73 -2.92 -5.29
C ALA A 70 6.95 -1.94 -4.13
N VAL A 71 6.43 -2.28 -2.94
CA VAL A 71 6.61 -1.49 -1.72
C VAL A 71 7.78 -2.08 -0.96
N ARG A 72 8.88 -1.32 -0.86
CA ARG A 72 10.12 -1.74 -0.18
C ARG A 72 10.33 -1.06 1.17
N HIS A 73 9.63 0.05 1.40
CA HIS A 73 9.74 0.86 2.61
C HIS A 73 8.35 1.39 2.97
N GLY A 74 8.16 1.72 4.25
CA GLY A 74 6.88 2.19 4.75
C GLY A 74 5.90 1.06 5.07
N ILE A 75 4.63 1.43 5.18
CA ILE A 75 3.56 0.57 5.67
C ILE A 75 2.54 0.38 4.56
N ILE A 76 2.09 -0.87 4.38
CA ILE A 76 1.04 -1.20 3.43
C ILE A 76 0.18 -2.33 4.02
N ALA A 77 -1.15 -2.19 3.88
CA ALA A 77 -2.12 -3.12 4.47
C ALA A 77 -1.93 -3.33 5.99
N GLY A 78 -1.47 -2.30 6.72
CA GLY A 78 -1.27 -2.37 8.18
C GLY A 78 0.01 -3.09 8.62
N HIS A 79 0.91 -3.45 7.70
CA HIS A 79 2.18 -4.10 8.00
C HIS A 79 3.38 -3.34 7.42
N HIS A 80 4.56 -3.51 8.02
CA HIS A 80 5.78 -3.00 7.41
C HIS A 80 6.03 -3.76 6.10
N ALA A 81 6.30 -3.01 5.03
CA ALA A 81 6.52 -3.60 3.71
C ALA A 81 7.63 -4.67 3.70
N TYR A 82 8.65 -4.48 4.55
CA TYR A 82 9.73 -5.43 4.78
C TYR A 82 9.22 -6.80 5.26
N GLU A 83 8.30 -6.84 6.23
CA GLU A 83 7.75 -8.08 6.81
C GLU A 83 7.00 -8.90 5.74
N LEU A 84 6.19 -8.23 4.93
CA LEU A 84 5.39 -8.85 3.86
C LEU A 84 6.27 -9.43 2.74
N THR A 85 7.42 -8.81 2.46
CA THR A 85 8.37 -9.31 1.44
C THR A 85 9.28 -10.41 1.98
N CYS A 86 9.70 -10.34 3.24
CA CYS A 86 10.64 -11.30 3.83
C CYS A 86 10.02 -12.69 4.05
N HIS A 87 8.72 -12.76 4.35
CA HIS A 87 7.99 -14.04 4.47
C HIS A 87 7.84 -14.79 3.14
N LYS A 88 8.01 -14.13 1.99
CA LYS A 88 8.03 -14.80 0.68
C LYS A 88 9.37 -15.47 0.39
N GLU A 89 10.48 -14.93 0.88
CA GLU A 89 11.83 -15.49 0.64
C GLU A 89 12.12 -16.72 1.50
N THR A 90 11.39 -16.94 2.59
CA THR A 90 11.53 -18.11 3.47
C THR A 90 10.65 -19.30 3.07
N ALA A 91 9.80 -19.16 2.05
CA ALA A 91 8.86 -20.19 1.60
C ALA A 91 9.25 -20.82 0.24
N ALA A 92 10.53 -20.76 -0.13
CA ALA A 92 11.08 -21.34 -1.36
C ALA A 92 12.00 -22.54 -1.06
#